data_AF-A0AAW6U1X0-F1
#
_entry.id   AF-A0AAW6U1X0-F1
#
_cell.length_a   1.000
_cell.length_b   1.000
_cell.length_c   1.000
_cell.angle_alpha   90.00
_cell.angle_beta   90.00
_cell.angle_gamma   90.00
#
_symmetry.space_group_name_H-M   'P 1'
#
loop_
_entity.id
_entity.type
_entity.pdbx_description
1 polymer ?
#
loop_
_entity_poly.entity_id
_entity_poly.type
_entity_poly.pdbx_seq_one_letter_code
_entity_poly.pdbx_strand_id
1 'polypeptide(L)'
;MHTHRTALLIGVFLLAGSLWPVANANAQPAPSERAGDIWDEDTASPTYPWWYRWLSDEMVDRIMKGIAQRDPAKARELAELRKKDPEQFKTELGWHGRKEIEEISRERFEARRQRRHDDFVEWLKTNYPQDEAELAKVREKDPQLYVRNLEHLLERYGRIFEAYSANPELGDVLKEDYDLRKRRDEILQQMRRERSGARRHALGTELQDIVARRYDLIVRRKEIAYEQLQKKLEEIQRLIEESKSEIVKWQDAELKRENVRKRIEALTEGMNRRGFKWD
;
A
#
# COMPACT_ATOMS: atom_id res chain seq x y z
N MET A 1 -71.87 24.24 -26.22
CA MET A 1 -70.44 24.65 -26.21
C MET A 1 -69.61 23.39 -26.39
N HIS A 2 -69.53 22.81 -27.60
CA HIS A 2 -68.59 23.18 -28.69
C HIS A 2 -67.13 23.18 -28.16
N THR A 3 -66.42 22.05 -28.27
CA THR A 3 -65.56 21.61 -29.41
C THR A 3 -64.21 22.36 -29.43
N HIS A 4 -63.02 21.90 -29.84
CA HIS A 4 -62.46 20.81 -30.66
C HIS A 4 -61.03 20.52 -30.11
N ARG A 5 -60.52 19.28 -30.06
CA ARG A 5 -59.55 18.68 -31.00
C ARG A 5 -58.50 19.64 -31.60
N THR A 6 -57.21 19.31 -31.45
CA THR A 6 -56.23 19.28 -32.56
C THR A 6 -54.94 18.55 -32.16
N ALA A 7 -54.65 17.48 -32.89
CA ALA A 7 -53.32 16.89 -33.04
C ALA A 7 -52.50 17.72 -34.02
N LEU A 8 -51.16 17.66 -33.93
CA LEU A 8 -50.30 17.89 -35.10
C LEU A 8 -48.97 17.14 -34.94
N LEU A 9 -48.87 16.06 -35.72
CA LEU A 9 -47.66 15.40 -36.19
C LEU A 9 -47.00 16.27 -37.26
N ILE A 10 -45.71 16.57 -37.13
CA ILE A 10 -44.76 16.86 -38.22
C ILE A 10 -43.39 16.45 -37.66
N GLY A 11 -42.51 15.68 -38.29
CA GLY A 11 -42.44 15.14 -39.65
C GLY A 11 -41.00 14.66 -39.81
N VAL A 12 -40.85 13.43 -40.30
CA VAL A 12 -39.56 12.80 -40.62
C VAL A 12 -38.89 13.52 -41.79
N PHE A 13 -37.59 13.76 -41.72
CA PHE A 13 -36.73 13.82 -42.90
C PHE A 13 -35.41 13.09 -42.65
N LEU A 14 -35.33 11.90 -43.26
CA LEU A 14 -34.09 11.24 -43.65
C LEU A 14 -33.55 11.97 -44.89
N LEU A 15 -32.27 12.35 -44.86
CA LEU A 15 -31.48 12.47 -46.08
C LEU A 15 -30.12 11.80 -45.87
N ALA A 16 -29.91 10.76 -46.67
CA ALA A 16 -28.63 10.15 -46.94
C ALA A 16 -27.71 11.11 -47.72
N GLY A 17 -26.40 11.01 -47.51
CA GLY A 17 -25.42 11.75 -48.31
C GLY A 17 -24.04 11.76 -47.70
N SER A 18 -23.32 10.65 -47.89
CA SER A 18 -21.89 10.45 -47.63
C SER A 18 -20.99 11.59 -48.14
N LEU A 19 -20.06 12.07 -47.30
CA LEU A 19 -18.72 12.58 -47.67
C LEU A 19 -17.82 12.57 -46.40
N TRP A 20 -16.80 11.70 -46.37
CA TRP A 20 -15.56 11.93 -45.58
C TRP A 20 -14.76 13.07 -46.25
N PRO A 21 -13.76 13.76 -45.62
CA PRO A 21 -12.95 13.43 -44.43
C PRO A 21 -12.93 14.61 -43.40
N VAL A 22 -12.38 14.52 -42.19
CA VAL A 22 -10.95 14.63 -41.83
C VAL A 22 -10.74 13.97 -40.47
N ALA A 23 -9.75 13.08 -40.43
CA ALA A 23 -9.24 12.47 -39.23
C ALA A 23 -8.70 13.53 -38.26
N ASN A 24 -9.34 13.70 -37.12
CA ASN A 24 -8.66 14.20 -35.93
C ASN A 24 -7.84 13.04 -35.35
N ALA A 25 -6.59 12.98 -35.77
CA ALA A 25 -5.54 12.22 -35.09
C ALA A 25 -5.28 12.87 -33.72
N ASN A 26 -6.09 12.51 -32.71
CA ASN A 26 -5.77 12.59 -31.28
C ASN A 26 -6.89 12.01 -30.38
N ALA A 27 -7.66 11.03 -30.85
CA ALA A 27 -8.45 10.20 -29.96
C ALA A 27 -7.57 9.05 -29.47
N GLN A 28 -7.05 9.17 -28.24
CA GLN A 28 -6.54 8.01 -27.50
C GLN A 28 -7.61 6.91 -27.55
N PRO A 29 -7.27 5.66 -27.87
CA PRO A 29 -8.24 4.59 -27.77
C PRO A 29 -8.74 4.53 -26.33
N ALA A 30 -10.05 4.58 -26.15
CA ALA A 30 -10.68 4.31 -24.88
C ALA A 30 -10.14 2.98 -24.33
N PRO A 31 -9.79 2.90 -23.03
CA PRO A 31 -9.30 1.65 -22.47
C PRO A 31 -10.37 0.60 -22.71
N SER A 32 -10.01 -0.46 -23.42
CA SER A 32 -10.88 -1.59 -23.66
C SER A 32 -11.44 -2.07 -22.32
N GLU A 33 -12.77 -2.18 -22.21
CA GLU A 33 -13.45 -2.98 -21.20
C GLU A 33 -13.04 -4.45 -21.36
N ARG A 34 -11.82 -4.79 -20.93
CA ARG A 34 -11.56 -6.13 -20.43
C ARG A 34 -12.13 -6.11 -19.03
N ALA A 35 -13.35 -6.63 -18.86
CA ALA A 35 -13.76 -7.14 -17.56
C ALA A 35 -12.61 -8.03 -17.08
N GLY A 36 -11.86 -7.56 -16.08
CA GLY A 36 -10.72 -8.30 -15.54
C GLY A 36 -11.20 -9.70 -15.21
N ASP A 37 -10.43 -10.72 -15.60
CA ASP A 37 -10.76 -12.08 -15.25
C ASP A 37 -10.97 -12.12 -13.72
N ILE A 38 -12.06 -12.70 -13.26
CA ILE A 38 -12.34 -12.81 -11.82
C ILE A 38 -11.20 -13.59 -11.11
N TRP A 39 -10.40 -14.31 -11.90
CA TRP A 39 -9.21 -15.05 -11.50
C TRP A 39 -7.89 -14.27 -11.56
N ASP A 40 -7.85 -13.03 -12.06
CA ASP A 40 -6.62 -12.22 -12.12
C ASP A 40 -6.29 -11.59 -10.74
N GLU A 41 -5.06 -11.81 -10.28
CA GLU A 41 -4.61 -11.51 -8.92
C GLU A 41 -3.43 -10.51 -8.88
N ASP A 42 -3.59 -9.27 -9.34
CA ASP A 42 -2.56 -8.25 -9.13
C ASP A 42 -3.10 -6.82 -9.17
N THR A 43 -3.20 -6.17 -8.01
CA THR A 43 -3.29 -4.70 -7.90
C THR A 43 -2.43 -4.19 -6.75
N ALA A 44 -1.19 -3.80 -7.08
CA ALA A 44 -0.25 -3.20 -6.14
C ALA A 44 -0.65 -1.76 -5.77
N SER A 45 -0.50 -1.41 -4.49
CA SER A 45 -0.71 -0.05 -3.95
C SER A 45 0.47 0.88 -4.28
N PRO A 46 0.24 2.20 -4.35
CA PRO A 46 1.24 3.16 -4.82
C PRO A 46 2.40 3.36 -3.84
N THR A 47 3.60 3.43 -4.39
CA THR A 47 4.87 3.56 -3.67
C THR A 47 5.21 5.05 -3.50
N TYR A 48 5.29 5.55 -2.27
CA TYR A 48 5.93 6.84 -1.98
C TYR A 48 7.46 6.70 -1.95
N PRO A 49 8.24 7.76 -2.28
CA PRO A 49 9.69 7.75 -2.11
C PRO A 49 10.09 7.49 -0.64
N TRP A 50 10.92 6.47 -0.43
CA TRP A 50 11.23 5.89 0.89
C TRP A 50 12.00 6.80 1.88
N TRP A 51 12.60 7.90 1.40
CA TRP A 51 13.51 8.76 2.17
C TRP A 51 12.84 10.00 2.79
N TYR A 52 11.60 10.35 2.41
CA TYR A 52 10.91 11.55 2.94
C TYR A 52 10.34 11.37 4.36
N ARG A 53 10.32 10.14 4.89
CA ARG A 53 9.62 9.77 6.13
C ARG A 53 10.55 9.58 7.35
N TRP A 54 11.84 9.92 7.24
CA TRP A 54 12.88 9.15 7.96
C TRP A 54 13.78 9.88 9.00
N LEU A 55 13.76 11.21 9.15
CA LEU A 55 14.67 11.89 10.12
C LEU A 55 13.96 12.26 11.42
N SER A 56 13.83 11.30 12.35
CA SER A 56 13.60 11.63 13.76
C SER A 56 14.87 12.22 14.38
N ASP A 57 14.76 13.03 15.44
CA ASP A 57 15.91 13.66 16.10
C ASP A 57 16.94 12.64 16.59
N GLU A 58 16.49 11.50 17.13
CA GLU A 58 17.35 10.37 17.52
C GLU A 58 18.21 9.86 16.35
N MET A 59 17.63 9.83 15.15
CA MET A 59 18.29 9.32 13.97
C MET A 59 19.31 10.31 13.41
N VAL A 60 18.97 11.60 13.47
CA VAL A 60 19.92 12.69 13.15
C VAL A 60 21.13 12.60 14.09
N ASP A 61 20.92 12.41 15.38
CA ASP A 61 22.01 12.32 16.36
C ASP A 61 22.88 11.07 16.15
N ARG A 62 22.27 9.94 15.78
CA ARG A 62 23.01 8.72 15.43
C ARG A 62 23.88 8.90 14.17
N ILE A 63 23.35 9.54 13.13
CA ILE A 63 24.12 9.86 11.90
C ILE A 63 25.25 10.84 12.24
N MET A 64 24.96 11.91 12.98
CA MET A 64 25.96 12.90 13.40
C MET A 64 27.09 12.28 14.22
N LYS A 65 26.79 11.30 15.09
CA LYS A 65 27.80 10.55 15.85
C LYS A 65 28.69 9.71 14.94
N GLY A 66 28.13 9.04 13.93
CA GLY A 66 28.92 8.28 12.96
C GLY A 66 29.81 9.18 12.08
N ILE A 67 29.27 10.31 11.61
CA ILE A 67 30.06 11.32 10.90
C ILE A 67 31.17 11.85 11.81
N ALA A 68 30.90 12.16 13.08
CA ALA A 68 31.91 12.67 14.01
C ALA A 68 33.07 11.68 14.26
N GLN A 69 32.81 10.37 14.17
CA GLN A 69 33.86 9.35 14.28
C GLN A 69 34.71 9.24 13.02
N ARG A 70 34.13 9.50 11.84
CA ARG A 70 34.81 9.40 10.54
C ARG A 70 35.49 10.71 10.12
N ASP A 71 34.81 11.82 10.32
CA ASP A 71 35.23 13.19 10.00
C ASP A 71 34.70 14.17 11.08
N PRO A 72 35.49 14.39 12.15
CA PRO A 72 35.15 15.31 13.22
C PRO A 72 35.01 16.77 12.75
N ALA A 73 35.73 17.17 11.70
CA ALA A 73 35.69 18.54 11.18
C ALA A 73 34.35 18.78 10.49
N LYS A 74 33.92 17.86 9.62
CA LYS A 74 32.63 17.96 8.94
C LYS A 74 31.46 17.85 9.91
N ALA A 75 31.56 17.03 10.96
CA ALA A 75 30.52 16.98 11.99
C ALA A 75 30.35 18.31 12.74
N ARG A 76 31.43 19.06 12.98
CA ARG A 76 31.36 20.40 13.58
C ARG A 76 30.72 21.41 12.64
N GLU A 77 31.06 21.39 11.35
CA GLU A 77 30.39 22.22 10.34
C GLU A 77 28.89 21.95 10.28
N LEU A 78 28.49 20.67 10.25
CA LEU A 78 27.09 20.25 10.22
C LEU A 78 26.35 20.65 11.51
N ALA A 79 27.00 20.57 12.68
CA ALA A 79 26.40 20.98 13.95
C ALA A 79 26.11 22.49 14.02
N GLU A 80 26.99 23.31 13.43
CA GLU A 80 26.76 24.74 13.29
C GLU A 80 25.72 25.06 12.21
N LEU A 81 25.71 24.28 11.12
CA LEU A 81 24.71 24.40 10.07
C LEU A 81 23.30 24.06 10.57
N ARG A 82 23.15 23.04 11.44
CA ARG A 82 21.87 22.66 12.08
C ARG A 82 21.21 23.84 12.80
N LYS A 83 22.00 24.76 13.37
CA LYS A 83 21.50 25.95 14.09
C LYS A 83 21.20 27.13 13.16
N LYS A 84 21.93 27.25 12.06
CA LYS A 84 21.87 28.42 11.15
C LYS A 84 20.84 28.22 10.04
N ASP A 85 20.84 27.05 9.42
CA ASP A 85 19.94 26.69 8.33
C ASP A 85 19.55 25.21 8.44
N PRO A 86 18.41 24.92 9.08
CA PRO A 86 17.92 23.55 9.25
C PRO A 86 17.64 22.81 7.95
N GLU A 87 17.28 23.50 6.86
CA GLU A 87 16.96 22.86 5.58
C GLU A 87 18.23 22.53 4.79
N GLN A 88 19.20 23.45 4.79
CA GLN A 88 20.53 23.17 4.23
C GLN A 88 21.25 22.08 5.04
N PHE A 89 21.08 22.06 6.37
CA PHE A 89 21.59 21.00 7.22
C PHE A 89 21.07 19.61 6.82
N LYS A 90 19.76 19.45 6.60
CA LYS A 90 19.19 18.15 6.18
C LYS A 90 19.77 17.67 4.86
N THR A 91 19.95 18.60 3.92
CA THR A 91 20.53 18.30 2.61
C THR A 91 21.96 17.81 2.74
N GLU A 92 22.80 18.57 3.45
CA GLU A 92 24.21 18.24 3.69
C GLU A 92 24.37 16.97 4.53
N LEU A 93 23.50 16.75 5.52
CA LEU A 93 23.46 15.54 6.32
C LEU A 93 23.14 14.30 5.46
N GLY A 94 22.23 14.44 4.49
CA GLY A 94 21.91 13.38 3.53
C GLY A 94 23.11 12.98 2.66
N TRP A 95 23.86 13.97 2.17
CA TRP A 95 25.05 13.72 1.35
C TRP A 95 26.21 13.14 2.16
N HIS A 96 26.54 13.77 3.28
CA HIS A 96 27.71 13.40 4.06
C HIS A 96 27.45 12.23 5.00
N GLY A 97 26.21 11.98 5.39
CA GLY A 97 25.80 10.87 6.26
C GLY A 97 25.44 9.59 5.51
N ARG A 98 25.55 9.55 4.18
CA ARG A 98 25.05 8.44 3.35
C ARG A 98 25.43 7.05 3.86
N LYS A 99 26.67 6.87 4.34
CA LYS A 99 27.13 5.59 4.88
C LYS A 99 26.36 5.19 6.14
N GLU A 100 26.30 6.08 7.12
CA GLU A 100 25.58 5.88 8.37
C GLU A 100 24.08 5.70 8.11
N ILE A 101 23.55 6.41 7.12
CA ILE A 101 22.18 6.31 6.62
C ILE A 101 21.88 4.92 6.06
N GLU A 102 22.77 4.39 5.21
CA GLU A 102 22.66 3.05 4.64
C GLU A 102 22.77 1.96 5.72
N GLU A 103 23.65 2.12 6.70
CA GLU A 103 23.79 1.20 7.85
C GLU A 103 22.52 1.18 8.71
N ILE A 104 22.00 2.34 9.13
CA ILE A 104 20.75 2.44 9.91
C ILE A 104 19.57 1.86 9.11
N SER A 105 19.50 2.14 7.80
CA SER A 105 18.47 1.60 6.93
C SER A 105 18.54 0.07 6.87
N ARG A 106 19.75 -0.49 6.72
CA ARG A 106 20.01 -1.93 6.72
C ARG A 106 19.60 -2.59 8.04
N GLU A 107 20.03 -2.04 9.17
CA GLU A 107 19.65 -2.55 10.49
C GLU A 107 18.14 -2.54 10.69
N ARG A 108 17.46 -1.44 10.31
CA ARG A 108 15.99 -1.36 10.38
C ARG A 108 15.32 -2.34 9.45
N PHE A 109 15.88 -2.55 8.26
CA PHE A 109 15.37 -3.53 7.32
C PHE A 109 15.52 -4.95 7.88
N GLU A 110 16.68 -5.30 8.42
CA GLU A 110 16.98 -6.58 9.05
C GLU A 110 16.11 -6.81 10.29
N ALA A 111 15.95 -5.81 11.16
CA ALA A 111 15.10 -5.90 12.33
C ALA A 111 13.61 -6.09 11.94
N ARG A 112 13.13 -5.38 10.91
CA ARG A 112 11.77 -5.59 10.38
C ARG A 112 11.61 -6.97 9.75
N ARG A 113 12.61 -7.42 9.00
CA ARG A 113 12.64 -8.76 8.41
C ARG A 113 12.57 -9.82 9.51
N GLN A 114 13.39 -9.70 10.56
CA GLN A 114 13.43 -10.65 11.67
C GLN A 114 12.11 -10.69 12.42
N ARG A 115 11.52 -9.53 12.75
CA ARG A 115 10.19 -9.48 13.39
C ARG A 115 9.13 -10.16 12.52
N ARG A 116 9.10 -9.85 11.22
CA ARG A 116 8.18 -10.49 10.27
C ARG A 116 8.38 -12.01 10.23
N HIS A 117 9.63 -12.48 10.27
CA HIS A 117 9.94 -13.91 10.33
C HIS A 117 9.43 -14.54 11.62
N ASP A 118 9.64 -13.91 12.77
CA ASP A 118 9.20 -14.40 14.07
C ASP A 118 7.66 -14.46 14.15
N ASP A 119 6.99 -13.38 13.73
CA ASP A 119 5.53 -13.29 13.66
C ASP A 119 4.95 -14.35 12.71
N PHE A 120 5.61 -14.57 11.57
CA PHE A 120 5.20 -15.58 10.59
C PHE A 120 5.34 -17.00 11.14
N VAL A 121 6.43 -17.31 11.85
CA VAL A 121 6.62 -18.62 12.48
C VAL A 121 5.55 -18.88 13.53
N GLU A 122 5.19 -17.87 14.33
CA GLU A 122 4.11 -18.01 15.31
C GLU A 122 2.75 -18.24 14.64
N TRP A 123 2.49 -17.52 13.55
CA TRP A 123 1.30 -17.73 12.74
C TRP A 123 1.26 -19.14 12.12
N LEU A 124 2.39 -19.68 11.68
CA LEU A 124 2.50 -21.05 11.15
C LEU A 124 2.13 -22.09 12.21
N LYS A 125 2.55 -21.94 13.47
CA LYS A 125 2.18 -22.89 14.54
C LYS A 125 0.67 -23.08 14.66
N THR A 126 -0.06 -21.99 14.51
CA THR A 126 -1.52 -22.00 14.63
C THR A 126 -2.20 -22.50 13.35
N ASN A 127 -1.69 -22.09 12.19
CA ASN A 127 -2.40 -22.30 10.91
C ASN A 127 -1.92 -23.51 10.11
N TYR A 128 -0.62 -23.82 10.19
CA TYR A 128 0.08 -24.87 9.44
C TYR A 128 1.12 -25.57 10.35
N PRO A 129 0.69 -26.23 11.44
CA PRO A 129 1.61 -26.78 12.45
C PRO A 129 2.57 -27.85 11.90
N GLN A 130 2.19 -28.55 10.82
CA GLN A 130 3.07 -29.53 10.17
C GLN A 130 4.27 -28.86 9.50
N ASP A 131 4.04 -27.77 8.76
CA ASP A 131 5.10 -27.01 8.10
C ASP A 131 6.02 -26.33 9.13
N GLU A 132 5.46 -25.84 10.24
CA GLU A 132 6.26 -25.31 11.35
C GLU A 132 7.15 -26.38 11.98
N ALA A 133 6.62 -27.56 12.25
CA ALA A 133 7.39 -28.66 12.84
C ALA A 133 8.51 -29.14 11.90
N GLU A 134 8.29 -29.14 10.59
CA GLU A 134 9.34 -29.42 9.60
C GLU A 134 10.41 -28.33 9.59
N LEU A 135 10.00 -27.05 9.62
CA LEU A 135 10.90 -25.91 9.68
C LEU A 135 11.75 -25.93 10.97
N ALA A 136 11.16 -26.27 12.11
CA ALA A 136 11.85 -26.38 13.40
C ALA A 136 12.96 -27.45 13.37
N LYS A 137 12.70 -28.62 12.74
CA LYS A 137 13.71 -29.68 12.57
C LYS A 137 14.93 -29.24 11.76
N VAL A 138 14.74 -28.34 10.80
CA VAL A 138 15.83 -27.81 9.95
C VAL A 138 16.63 -26.76 10.71
N ARG A 139 15.99 -25.94 11.55
CA ARG A 139 16.64 -24.89 12.35
C ARG A 139 17.80 -25.40 13.20
N GLU A 140 17.65 -26.59 13.78
CA GLU A 140 18.67 -27.20 14.64
C GLU A 140 19.88 -27.77 13.86
N LYS A 141 19.67 -28.12 12.58
CA LYS A 141 20.66 -28.87 11.78
C LYS A 141 21.41 -27.99 10.80
N ASP A 142 20.74 -27.03 10.17
CA ASP A 142 21.30 -26.16 9.15
C ASP A 142 20.62 -24.77 9.15
N PRO A 143 21.28 -23.74 9.72
CA PRO A 143 20.75 -22.38 9.74
C PRO A 143 20.53 -21.75 8.35
N GLN A 144 21.34 -22.09 7.34
CA GLN A 144 21.17 -21.54 6.00
C GLN A 144 20.01 -22.20 5.27
N LEU A 145 19.83 -23.50 5.45
CA LEU A 145 18.66 -24.20 4.92
C LEU A 145 17.37 -23.75 5.63
N TYR A 146 17.43 -23.44 6.92
CA TYR A 146 16.30 -22.87 7.66
C TYR A 146 15.81 -21.56 7.02
N VAL A 147 16.72 -20.62 6.74
CA VAL A 147 16.34 -19.34 6.11
C VAL A 147 15.68 -19.57 4.75
N ARG A 148 16.26 -20.43 3.91
CA ARG A 148 15.68 -20.75 2.59
C ARG A 148 14.30 -21.39 2.69
N ASN A 149 14.11 -22.33 3.61
CA ASN A 149 12.82 -22.97 3.81
C ASN A 149 11.78 -21.97 4.35
N LEU A 150 12.18 -21.09 5.26
CA LEU A 150 11.32 -20.03 5.77
C LEU A 150 10.89 -19.07 4.65
N GLU A 151 11.82 -18.66 3.79
CA GLU A 151 11.54 -17.82 2.62
C GLU A 151 10.56 -18.50 1.65
N HIS A 152 10.73 -19.79 1.38
CA HIS A 152 9.77 -20.55 0.56
C HIS A 152 8.37 -20.67 1.19
N LEU A 153 8.29 -20.80 2.52
CA LEU A 153 7.00 -20.78 3.21
C LEU A 153 6.37 -19.39 3.18
N LEU A 154 7.17 -18.32 3.29
CA LEU A 154 6.72 -16.94 3.12
C LEU A 154 6.24 -16.65 1.69
N GLU A 155 6.89 -17.20 0.67
CA GLU A 155 6.42 -17.11 -0.72
C GLU A 155 5.05 -17.80 -0.88
N ARG A 156 4.88 -18.96 -0.23
CA ARG A 156 3.67 -19.77 -0.33
C ARG A 156 2.49 -19.17 0.46
N TYR A 157 2.73 -18.73 1.69
CA TYR A 157 1.69 -18.34 2.64
C TYR A 157 1.68 -16.85 2.98
N GLY A 158 2.68 -16.09 2.53
CA GLY A 158 2.90 -14.70 2.95
C GLY A 158 1.70 -13.80 2.69
N ARG A 159 0.99 -13.98 1.57
CA ARG A 159 -0.23 -13.23 1.27
C ARG A 159 -1.35 -13.49 2.28
N ILE A 160 -1.50 -14.75 2.70
CA ILE A 160 -2.51 -15.16 3.70
C ILE A 160 -2.12 -14.57 5.07
N PHE A 161 -0.85 -14.70 5.44
CA PHE A 161 -0.31 -14.13 6.68
C PHE A 161 -0.49 -12.60 6.77
N GLU A 162 -0.17 -11.88 5.70
CA GLU A 162 -0.37 -10.43 5.63
C GLU A 162 -1.84 -10.04 5.72
N ALA A 163 -2.72 -10.82 5.07
CA ALA A 163 -4.16 -10.62 5.18
C ALA A 163 -4.64 -10.78 6.63
N TYR A 164 -4.20 -11.80 7.38
CA TYR A 164 -4.57 -11.95 8.79
C TYR A 164 -4.22 -10.74 9.66
N SER A 165 -3.08 -10.09 9.36
CA SER A 165 -2.63 -8.91 10.10
C SER A 165 -3.50 -7.67 9.82
N ALA A 166 -4.01 -7.53 8.60
CA ALA A 166 -4.81 -6.38 8.18
C ALA A 166 -6.32 -6.59 8.38
N ASN A 167 -6.80 -7.80 8.12
CA ASN A 167 -8.18 -8.23 8.25
C ASN A 167 -8.23 -9.76 8.46
N PRO A 168 -8.46 -10.24 9.69
CA PRO A 168 -8.51 -11.68 10.00
C PRO A 168 -9.47 -12.47 9.11
N GLU A 169 -10.64 -11.90 8.78
CA GLU A 169 -11.62 -12.56 7.91
C GLU A 169 -11.08 -12.77 6.49
N LEU A 170 -10.35 -11.78 5.95
CA LEU A 170 -9.68 -11.95 4.66
C LEU A 170 -8.61 -13.04 4.73
N GLY A 171 -7.91 -13.14 5.86
CA GLY A 171 -6.98 -14.23 6.14
C GLY A 171 -7.65 -15.60 6.05
N ASP A 172 -8.80 -15.77 6.70
CA ASP A 172 -9.58 -17.01 6.66
C ASP A 172 -10.06 -17.37 5.25
N VAL A 173 -10.59 -16.38 4.51
CA VAL A 173 -11.05 -16.56 3.12
C VAL A 173 -9.91 -17.02 2.21
N LEU A 174 -8.73 -16.40 2.32
CA LEU A 174 -7.58 -16.76 1.49
C LEU A 174 -6.98 -18.12 1.88
N LYS A 175 -7.00 -18.46 3.17
CA LYS A 175 -6.59 -19.77 3.66
C LYS A 175 -7.47 -20.88 3.08
N GLU A 176 -8.79 -20.71 3.16
CA GLU A 176 -9.74 -21.69 2.63
C GLU A 176 -9.60 -21.83 1.10
N ASP A 177 -9.48 -20.73 0.35
CA ASP A 177 -9.27 -20.81 -1.10
C ASP A 177 -7.97 -21.54 -1.46
N TYR A 178 -6.90 -21.31 -0.69
CA TYR A 178 -5.62 -22.00 -0.88
C TYR A 178 -5.76 -23.52 -0.69
N ASP A 179 -6.40 -23.95 0.39
CA ASP A 179 -6.60 -25.37 0.69
C ASP A 179 -7.50 -26.04 -0.37
N LEU A 180 -8.55 -25.34 -0.82
CA LEU A 180 -9.42 -25.80 -1.91
C LEU A 180 -8.68 -25.92 -3.25
N ARG A 181 -7.74 -25.01 -3.57
CA ARG A 181 -6.88 -25.12 -4.76
C ARG A 181 -5.98 -26.35 -4.69
N LYS A 182 -5.38 -26.62 -3.53
CA LYS A 182 -4.56 -27.83 -3.33
C LYS A 182 -5.41 -29.09 -3.54
N ARG A 183 -6.59 -29.16 -2.93
CA ARG A 183 -7.51 -30.30 -3.08
C ARG A 183 -7.99 -30.48 -4.52
N ARG A 184 -8.32 -29.38 -5.21
CA ARG A 184 -8.65 -29.39 -6.64
C ARG A 184 -7.53 -30.02 -7.45
N ASP A 185 -6.29 -29.63 -7.22
CA ASP A 185 -5.15 -30.13 -7.99
C ASP A 185 -4.92 -31.63 -7.73
N GLU A 186 -5.10 -32.10 -6.49
CA GLU A 186 -5.09 -33.53 -6.14
C GLU A 186 -6.20 -34.31 -6.87
N ILE A 187 -7.43 -33.81 -6.88
CA ILE A 187 -8.56 -34.43 -7.59
C ILE A 187 -8.28 -34.51 -9.09
N LEU A 188 -7.78 -33.43 -9.69
CA LEU A 188 -7.41 -33.41 -11.10
C LEU A 188 -6.32 -34.45 -11.41
N GLN A 189 -5.35 -34.65 -10.52
CA GLN A 189 -4.35 -35.71 -10.67
C GLN A 189 -4.96 -37.11 -10.53
N GLN A 190 -5.87 -37.33 -9.59
CA GLN A 190 -6.57 -38.61 -9.40
C GLN A 190 -7.42 -38.95 -10.63
N MET A 191 -8.19 -37.99 -11.15
CA MET A 191 -9.04 -38.16 -12.33
C MET A 191 -8.24 -38.56 -13.59
N ARG A 192 -7.00 -38.09 -13.73
CA ARG A 192 -6.12 -38.47 -14.85
C ARG A 192 -5.70 -39.94 -14.81
N ARG A 193 -5.64 -40.54 -13.62
CA ARG A 193 -5.19 -41.93 -13.40
C ARG A 193 -6.35 -42.91 -13.22
N GLU A 194 -7.53 -42.42 -12.86
CA GLU A 194 -8.71 -43.22 -12.59
C GLU A 194 -9.31 -43.83 -13.86
N ARG A 195 -9.56 -45.14 -13.81
CA ARG A 195 -10.09 -45.94 -14.92
C ARG A 195 -11.58 -46.26 -14.74
N SER A 196 -12.08 -46.21 -13.51
CA SER A 196 -13.49 -46.44 -13.19
C SER A 196 -14.33 -45.22 -13.51
N GLY A 197 -15.34 -45.38 -14.38
CA GLY A 197 -16.30 -44.31 -14.70
C GLY A 197 -17.07 -43.82 -13.47
N ALA A 198 -17.48 -44.73 -12.58
CA ALA A 198 -18.20 -44.37 -11.36
C ALA A 198 -17.33 -43.51 -10.40
N ARG A 199 -16.06 -43.90 -10.19
CA ARG A 199 -15.14 -43.10 -9.36
C ARG A 199 -14.80 -41.76 -10.01
N ARG A 200 -14.62 -41.73 -11.33
CA ARG A 200 -14.38 -40.49 -12.07
C ARG A 200 -15.57 -39.53 -11.98
N HIS A 201 -16.79 -40.04 -11.96
CA HIS A 201 -17.98 -39.23 -11.73
C HIS A 201 -18.02 -38.65 -10.32
N ALA A 202 -17.76 -39.47 -9.29
CA ALA A 202 -17.69 -39.01 -7.90
C ALA A 202 -16.63 -37.90 -7.70
N LEU A 203 -15.44 -38.07 -8.27
CA LEU A 203 -14.39 -37.04 -8.29
C LEU A 203 -14.83 -35.76 -9.02
N GLY A 204 -15.64 -35.90 -10.08
CA GLY A 204 -16.23 -34.78 -10.80
C GLY A 204 -17.21 -33.98 -9.95
N THR A 205 -18.05 -34.64 -9.15
CA THR A 205 -18.96 -33.99 -8.20
C THR A 205 -18.18 -33.25 -7.12
N GLU A 206 -17.16 -33.88 -6.52
CA GLU A 206 -16.31 -33.22 -5.52
C GLU A 206 -15.60 -31.98 -6.11
N LEU A 207 -15.10 -32.09 -7.34
CA LEU A 207 -14.50 -30.96 -8.05
C LEU A 207 -15.50 -29.81 -8.26
N GLN A 208 -16.75 -30.13 -8.61
CA GLN A 208 -17.80 -29.13 -8.78
C GLN A 208 -18.09 -28.39 -7.48
N ASP A 209 -18.20 -29.11 -6.36
CA ASP A 209 -18.43 -28.53 -5.04
C ASP A 209 -17.27 -27.60 -4.63
N ILE A 210 -16.03 -28.02 -4.87
CA ILE A 210 -14.84 -27.18 -4.64
C ILE A 210 -14.88 -25.91 -5.49
N VAL A 211 -15.20 -26.02 -6.77
CA VAL A 211 -15.26 -24.85 -7.66
C VAL A 211 -16.37 -23.89 -7.24
N ALA A 212 -17.54 -24.40 -6.84
CA ALA A 212 -18.63 -23.60 -6.32
C ALA A 212 -18.23 -22.87 -5.03
N ARG A 213 -17.63 -23.57 -4.07
CA ARG A 213 -17.17 -22.95 -2.83
C ARG A 213 -16.11 -21.87 -3.07
N ARG A 214 -15.17 -22.11 -3.98
CA ARG A 214 -14.16 -21.11 -4.37
C ARG A 214 -14.80 -19.87 -4.99
N TYR A 215 -15.86 -20.04 -5.78
CA TYR A 215 -16.60 -18.90 -6.33
C TYR A 215 -17.17 -18.02 -5.21
N ASP A 216 -17.80 -18.63 -4.19
CA ASP A 216 -18.32 -17.91 -3.03
C ASP A 216 -17.22 -17.14 -2.28
N LEU A 217 -16.06 -17.77 -2.07
CA LEU A 217 -14.90 -17.14 -1.43
C LEU A 217 -14.37 -15.94 -2.22
N ILE A 218 -14.39 -16.02 -3.56
CA ILE A 218 -13.98 -14.90 -4.42
C ILE A 218 -14.95 -13.74 -4.33
N VAL A 219 -16.25 -14.02 -4.30
CA VAL A 219 -17.28 -13.01 -4.06
C VAL A 219 -17.04 -12.36 -2.70
N ARG A 220 -16.85 -13.16 -1.63
CA ARG A 220 -16.59 -12.62 -0.29
C ARG A 220 -15.30 -11.77 -0.23
N ARG A 221 -14.24 -12.18 -0.93
CA ARG A 221 -13.01 -11.39 -1.07
C ARG A 221 -13.28 -10.01 -1.68
N LYS A 222 -14.17 -9.93 -2.68
CA LYS A 222 -14.56 -8.65 -3.31
C LYS A 222 -15.43 -7.81 -2.38
N GLU A 223 -16.35 -8.41 -1.62
CA GLU A 223 -17.15 -7.71 -0.61
C GLU A 223 -16.27 -7.10 0.47
N ILE A 224 -15.31 -7.86 1.01
CA ILE A 224 -14.35 -7.35 2.01
C ILE A 224 -13.55 -6.18 1.43
N ALA A 225 -13.08 -6.27 0.19
CA ALA A 225 -12.36 -5.18 -0.47
C ALA A 225 -13.24 -3.93 -0.63
N TYR A 226 -14.52 -4.11 -0.95
CA TYR A 226 -15.49 -3.03 -1.03
C TYR A 226 -15.70 -2.36 0.34
N GLU A 227 -15.90 -3.14 1.41
CA GLU A 227 -16.05 -2.63 2.77
C GLU A 227 -14.81 -1.83 3.23
N GLN A 228 -13.60 -2.29 2.89
CA GLN A 228 -12.36 -1.56 3.18
C GLN A 228 -12.26 -0.23 2.43
N LEU A 229 -12.68 -0.20 1.16
CA LEU A 229 -12.72 1.03 0.36
C LEU A 229 -13.73 2.02 0.91
N GLN A 230 -14.90 1.56 1.38
CA GLN A 230 -15.87 2.42 2.04
C GLN A 230 -15.29 3.07 3.29
N LYS A 231 -14.68 2.29 4.19
CA LYS A 231 -14.03 2.82 5.40
C LYS A 231 -12.95 3.86 5.09
N LYS A 232 -12.12 3.59 4.06
CA LYS A 232 -11.08 4.53 3.63
C LYS A 232 -11.69 5.83 3.08
N LEU A 233 -12.80 5.74 2.35
CA LEU A 233 -13.51 6.90 1.84
C LEU A 233 -14.08 7.75 2.99
N GLU A 234 -14.67 7.13 4.01
CA GLU A 234 -15.14 7.81 5.21
C GLU A 234 -14.00 8.52 5.96
N GLU A 235 -12.86 7.85 6.14
CA GLU A 235 -11.68 8.44 6.79
C GLU A 235 -11.15 9.65 6.00
N ILE A 236 -11.03 9.52 4.67
CA ILE A 236 -10.59 10.62 3.81
C ILE A 236 -11.58 11.79 3.85
N GLN A 237 -12.89 11.51 3.84
CA GLN A 237 -13.90 12.55 3.98
C GLN A 237 -13.76 13.30 5.30
N ARG A 238 -13.54 12.58 6.41
CA ARG A 238 -13.28 13.19 7.72
C ARG A 238 -12.04 14.09 7.68
N LEU A 239 -10.93 13.60 7.12
CA LEU A 239 -9.69 14.38 6.99
C LEU A 239 -9.88 15.65 6.14
N ILE A 240 -10.69 15.57 5.08
CA ILE A 240 -11.04 16.73 4.25
C ILE A 240 -11.82 17.76 5.08
N GLU A 241 -12.82 17.34 5.86
CA GLU A 241 -13.60 18.26 6.70
C GLU A 241 -12.76 18.86 7.82
N GLU A 242 -11.90 18.07 8.47
CA GLU A 242 -10.93 18.57 9.45
C GLU A 242 -10.03 19.63 8.83
N SER A 243 -9.44 19.35 7.65
CA SER A 243 -8.58 20.29 6.92
C SER A 243 -9.33 21.57 6.52
N LYS A 244 -10.57 21.47 6.02
CA LYS A 244 -11.41 22.64 5.71
C LYS A 244 -11.65 23.48 6.96
N SER A 245 -12.02 22.85 8.08
CA SER A 245 -12.26 23.55 9.34
C SER A 245 -11.00 24.25 9.85
N GLU A 246 -9.83 23.62 9.64
CA GLU A 246 -8.54 24.19 10.00
C GLU A 246 -8.22 25.41 9.13
N ILE A 247 -8.41 25.32 7.81
CA ILE A 247 -8.21 26.45 6.89
C ILE A 247 -9.10 27.64 7.30
N VAL A 248 -10.38 27.40 7.63
CA VAL A 248 -11.29 28.47 8.08
C VAL A 248 -10.76 29.14 9.35
N LYS A 249 -10.25 28.36 10.32
CA LYS A 249 -9.62 28.93 11.53
C LYS A 249 -8.41 29.79 11.16
N TRP A 250 -7.53 29.33 10.26
CA TRP A 250 -6.35 30.09 9.82
C TRP A 250 -6.68 31.32 8.97
N GLN A 251 -7.88 31.41 8.40
CA GLN A 251 -8.38 32.59 7.69
C GLN A 251 -8.88 33.69 8.63
N ASP A 252 -9.05 33.40 9.93
CA ASP A 252 -9.48 34.40 10.91
C ASP A 252 -8.52 35.60 10.95
N ALA A 253 -9.09 36.80 10.89
CA ALA A 253 -8.34 38.04 10.72
C ALA A 253 -7.55 38.41 11.99
N GLU A 254 -8.06 38.10 13.18
CA GLU A 254 -7.37 38.38 14.44
C GLU A 254 -6.24 37.40 14.66
N LEU A 255 -6.49 36.10 14.45
CA LEU A 255 -5.48 35.06 14.51
C LEU A 255 -4.35 35.31 13.50
N LYS A 256 -4.68 35.75 12.28
CA LYS A 256 -3.68 36.16 11.28
C LYS A 256 -2.82 37.33 11.78
N ARG A 257 -3.43 38.38 12.31
CA ARG A 257 -2.69 39.55 12.84
C ARG A 257 -1.75 39.14 13.97
N GLU A 258 -2.23 38.31 14.90
CA GLU A 258 -1.42 37.82 16.02
C GLU A 258 -0.24 36.96 15.54
N ASN A 259 -0.48 36.02 14.62
CA ASN A 259 0.57 35.16 14.09
C ASN A 259 1.60 35.94 13.27
N VAL A 260 1.17 36.93 12.49
CA VAL A 260 2.08 37.84 11.77
C VAL A 260 2.92 38.63 12.76
N ARG A 261 2.32 39.19 13.82
CA ARG A 261 3.06 39.92 14.87
C ARG A 261 4.11 39.02 15.53
N LYS A 262 3.72 37.83 15.99
CA LYS A 262 4.64 36.84 16.60
C LYS A 262 5.79 36.49 15.65
N ARG A 263 5.51 36.34 14.35
CA ARG A 263 6.53 36.05 13.35
C ARG A 263 7.48 37.23 13.14
N ILE A 264 6.98 38.46 13.09
CA ILE A 264 7.81 39.68 13.00
C ILE A 264 8.71 39.80 14.24
N GLU A 265 8.17 39.60 15.44
CA GLU A 265 8.93 39.61 16.69
C GLU A 265 10.06 38.56 16.65
N ALA A 266 9.75 37.30 16.32
CA ALA A 266 10.75 36.24 16.22
C ALA A 266 11.85 36.52 15.19
N LEU A 267 11.50 37.15 14.05
CA LEU A 267 12.47 37.51 13.01
C LEU A 267 13.34 38.72 13.41
N THR A 268 12.79 39.64 14.20
CA THR A 268 13.47 40.89 14.60
C THR A 268 14.19 40.79 15.94
N GLU A 269 13.96 39.73 16.73
CA GLU A 269 14.60 39.49 18.03
C GLU A 269 16.14 39.45 17.92
N GLY A 270 16.69 38.96 16.80
CA GLY A 270 18.12 38.99 16.50
C GLY A 270 18.64 40.31 15.89
N MET A 271 17.75 41.12 15.33
CA MET A 271 18.05 42.44 14.75
C MET A 271 18.17 43.52 15.84
N ASN A 272 17.33 43.45 16.88
CA ASN A 272 17.40 44.33 18.05
C ASN A 272 18.71 44.18 18.83
N ARG A 273 19.33 42.98 18.82
CA ARG A 273 20.68 42.75 19.39
C ARG A 273 21.82 43.33 18.55
N ARG A 274 21.58 43.64 17.27
CA ARG A 274 22.58 44.17 16.31
C ARG A 274 22.29 45.61 15.86
N GLY A 275 21.30 46.28 16.44
CA GLY A 275 21.02 47.70 16.18
C GLY A 275 20.46 48.00 14.79
N PHE A 276 19.68 47.09 14.20
CA PHE A 276 19.06 47.35 12.90
C PHE A 276 17.82 48.26 13.04
N LYS A 277 17.78 49.38 12.31
CA LYS A 277 16.61 50.27 12.18
C LYS A 277 16.07 50.19 10.75
N TRP A 278 14.74 50.15 10.64
CA TRP A 278 14.04 50.35 9.38
C TRP A 278 13.78 51.85 9.21
N ASP A 279 14.38 52.46 8.18
CA ASP A 279 14.01 53.79 7.68
C ASP A 279 12.77 53.71 6.79
#